data_AF-A0A382XRD0-F1
#
_entry.id   AF-A0A382XRD0-F1
#
_cell.length_a   1.000
_cell.length_b   1.000
_cell.length_c   1.000
_cell.angle_alpha   90.00
_cell.angle_beta   90.00
_cell.angle_gamma   90.00
#
_symmetry.space_group_name_H-M   'P 1'
#
loop_
_entity.id
_entity.type
_entity.pdbx_description
1 polymer ?
#
loop_
_entity_poly.entity_id
_entity_poly.type
_entity_poly.pdbx_seq_one_letter_code
_entity_poly.pdbx_strand_id
1 'polypeptide(L)'
;LNIGLTSDTIPGLIRKTQDKRFVYDAYRRLITMYADVVMEKAAGIEAPEGRGIRERLDKKLEELKTSEGIISDSQLTSENLMTLCEEYKLLIQSNLGDEFPDDAQSQLWGGIAAIFKSWNGKRAVSYRNIENIPHEWGTAVNVQAMVFGNMGHKSATGVAFTRNPATGENKFYGEWLQNAQGEDVVAGLRTPNPLNEASRTSEDRDLQMLDSVMPDIYAKLDQIQNKLEKHYKNMQDIEFTIQNNHLWMLQTRTGKRNGVAAVRIAVE
;
A
#
# COMPACT_ATOMS: atom_id res chain seq x y z
N LEU A 1 2.75 6.82 0.67
CA LEU A 1 1.74 6.98 1.74
C LEU A 1 2.34 7.84 2.85
N ASN A 2 1.52 8.36 3.77
CA ASN A 2 1.95 9.03 5.01
C ASN A 2 2.78 10.32 4.85
N ILE A 3 2.87 10.92 3.65
CA ILE A 3 3.54 12.22 3.43
C ILE A 3 2.95 13.27 4.37
N GLY A 4 3.82 14.04 5.02
CA GLY A 4 3.47 15.04 6.01
C GLY A 4 3.69 14.62 7.46
N LEU A 5 4.13 13.37 7.72
CA LEU A 5 4.65 12.99 9.04
C LEU A 5 6.05 13.58 9.24
N THR A 6 6.16 14.44 10.23
CA THR A 6 7.39 15.12 10.66
C THR A 6 7.40 15.22 12.19
N SER A 7 8.53 15.62 12.77
CA SER A 7 8.64 15.89 14.20
C SER A 7 7.55 16.86 14.71
N ASP A 8 7.10 17.80 13.88
CA ASP A 8 6.04 18.76 14.20
C ASP A 8 4.63 18.16 14.16
N THR A 9 4.36 17.23 13.23
CA THR A 9 3.00 16.68 13.05
C THR A 9 2.74 15.42 13.86
N ILE A 10 3.78 14.66 14.19
CA ILE A 10 3.71 13.42 14.97
C ILE A 10 2.96 13.61 16.31
N PRO A 11 3.29 14.61 17.16
CA PRO A 11 2.57 14.82 18.42
C PRO A 11 1.08 15.07 18.23
N GLY A 12 0.69 15.76 17.14
CA GLY A 12 -0.70 16.02 16.79
C GLY A 12 -1.44 14.74 16.42
N LEU A 13 -0.82 13.88 15.62
CA LEU A 13 -1.42 12.61 15.23
C LEU A 13 -1.53 11.66 16.43
N ILE A 14 -0.53 11.60 17.31
CA ILE A 14 -0.59 10.80 18.55
C ILE A 14 -1.78 11.24 19.41
N ARG A 15 -1.98 12.55 19.60
CA ARG A 15 -3.14 13.06 20.35
C ARG A 15 -4.47 12.68 19.70
N LYS A 16 -4.54 12.65 18.38
CA LYS A 16 -5.77 12.33 17.65
C LYS A 16 -6.10 10.84 17.69
N THR A 17 -5.10 9.98 17.60
CA THR A 17 -5.29 8.52 17.53
C THR A 17 -5.23 7.83 18.88
N GLN A 18 -4.59 8.46 19.87
CA GLN A 18 -4.23 7.83 21.15
C GLN A 18 -3.42 6.55 20.98
N ASP A 19 -2.72 6.42 19.85
CA ASP A 19 -1.95 5.25 19.48
C ASP A 19 -0.58 5.67 18.98
N LYS A 20 0.36 5.78 19.94
CA LYS A 20 1.75 6.16 19.69
C LYS A 20 2.46 5.15 18.78
N ARG A 21 2.18 3.85 18.97
CA ARG A 21 2.77 2.78 18.18
C ARG A 21 2.38 2.92 16.71
N PHE A 22 1.10 3.11 16.42
CA PHE A 22 0.61 3.34 15.06
C PHE A 22 1.31 4.52 14.37
N VAL A 23 1.48 5.65 15.07
CA VAL A 23 2.09 6.84 14.47
C VAL A 23 3.55 6.59 14.08
N TYR A 24 4.33 5.96 14.96
CA TYR A 24 5.72 5.64 14.64
C TYR A 24 5.86 4.49 13.64
N ASP A 25 4.91 3.55 13.58
CA ASP A 25 4.84 2.54 12.50
C ASP A 25 4.60 3.22 11.13
N ALA A 26 3.65 4.16 11.06
CA ALA A 26 3.40 4.94 9.86
C ALA A 26 4.60 5.83 9.47
N TYR A 27 5.31 6.37 10.46
CA TYR A 27 6.49 7.21 10.24
C TYR A 27 7.69 6.41 9.73
N ARG A 28 8.03 5.25 10.33
CA ARG A 28 9.09 4.40 9.77
C ARG A 28 8.79 3.99 8.33
N ARG A 29 7.53 3.68 8.00
CA ARG A 29 7.09 3.29 6.65
C ARG A 29 7.24 4.45 5.68
N LEU A 30 6.92 5.68 6.11
CA LEU A 30 7.21 6.87 5.32
C LEU A 30 8.71 6.98 5.05
N ILE A 31 9.55 6.92 6.08
CA ILE A 31 11.00 7.06 5.95
C ILE A 31 11.54 6.03 4.95
N THR A 32 11.18 4.76 5.13
CA THR A 32 11.62 3.67 4.25
C THR A 32 11.21 3.87 2.80
N MET A 33 9.92 4.15 2.56
CA MET A 33 9.40 4.30 1.19
C MET A 33 9.91 5.57 0.51
N TYR A 34 10.05 6.66 1.27
CA TYR A 34 10.52 7.93 0.72
C TYR A 34 12.01 7.85 0.39
N ALA A 35 12.83 7.24 1.26
CA ALA A 35 14.25 7.02 0.97
C ALA A 35 14.45 6.20 -0.30
N ASP A 36 13.74 5.08 -0.42
CA ASP A 36 13.81 4.19 -1.58
C ASP A 36 13.34 4.88 -2.88
N VAL A 37 12.13 5.42 -2.88
CA VAL A 37 11.49 5.90 -4.11
C VAL A 37 11.96 7.30 -4.49
N VAL A 38 12.03 8.22 -3.52
CA VAL A 38 12.27 9.65 -3.78
C VAL A 38 13.77 9.98 -3.74
N MET A 39 14.48 9.52 -2.70
CA MET A 39 15.87 9.90 -2.48
C MET A 39 16.87 9.04 -3.26
N GLU A 40 16.58 7.75 -3.48
CA GLU A 40 17.48 6.85 -4.21
C GLU A 40 17.04 6.67 -5.69
N LYS A 41 15.91 5.99 -5.93
CA LYS A 41 15.48 5.60 -7.28
C LYS A 41 15.23 6.80 -8.20
N ALA A 42 14.48 7.81 -7.73
CA ALA A 42 14.19 8.99 -8.53
C ALA A 42 15.40 9.94 -8.69
N ALA A 43 16.40 9.85 -7.81
CA ALA A 43 17.67 10.56 -7.98
C ALA A 43 18.59 9.87 -9.03
N GLY A 44 18.24 8.68 -9.51
CA GLY A 44 19.05 7.92 -10.46
C GLY A 44 20.28 7.29 -9.82
N ILE A 45 20.27 7.11 -8.50
CA ILE A 45 21.35 6.44 -7.77
C ILE A 45 21.23 4.94 -8.04
N GLU A 46 22.18 4.39 -8.80
CA GLU A 46 22.24 2.95 -9.06
C GLU A 46 22.99 2.25 -7.92
N ALA A 47 22.21 1.71 -6.97
CA ALA A 47 22.77 0.82 -5.96
C ALA A 47 23.02 -0.57 -6.58
N PRO A 48 24.15 -1.23 -6.28
CA PRO A 48 24.35 -2.63 -6.63
C PRO A 48 23.22 -3.50 -6.06
N GLU A 49 22.92 -4.62 -6.73
CA GLU A 49 21.86 -5.54 -6.31
C GLU A 49 21.99 -5.93 -4.83
N GLY A 50 20.89 -5.82 -4.10
CA GLY A 50 20.82 -6.09 -2.66
C GLY A 50 21.51 -5.07 -1.74
N ARG A 51 21.93 -3.90 -2.27
CA ARG A 51 22.60 -2.85 -1.50
C ARG A 51 21.91 -1.48 -1.55
N GLY A 52 20.68 -1.42 -2.06
CA GLY A 52 19.86 -0.21 -2.04
C GLY A 52 19.49 0.21 -0.62
N ILE A 53 19.01 1.44 -0.49
CA ILE A 53 18.64 1.99 0.81
C ILE A 53 17.50 1.19 1.44
N ARG A 54 16.54 0.69 0.64
CA ARG A 54 15.44 -0.15 1.14
C ARG A 54 15.96 -1.39 1.86
N GLU A 55 16.84 -2.15 1.22
CA GLU A 55 17.37 -3.39 1.78
C GLU A 55 18.17 -3.13 3.07
N ARG A 56 18.87 -1.99 3.16
CA ARG A 56 19.59 -1.59 4.38
C ARG A 56 18.65 -1.28 5.54
N LEU A 57 17.55 -0.57 5.26
CA LEU A 57 16.54 -0.25 6.26
C LEU A 57 15.78 -1.50 6.71
N ASP A 58 15.46 -2.41 5.79
CA ASP A 58 14.83 -3.70 6.09
C ASP A 58 15.77 -4.58 6.93
N LYS A 59 17.05 -4.66 6.58
CA LYS A 59 18.06 -5.37 7.40
C LYS A 59 18.12 -4.81 8.82
N LYS A 60 18.09 -3.49 8.97
CA LYS A 60 18.14 -2.84 10.29
C LYS A 60 16.91 -3.16 11.15
N LEU A 61 15.73 -3.29 10.53
CA LEU A 61 14.52 -3.77 11.20
C LEU A 61 14.67 -5.22 11.67
N GLU A 62 15.21 -6.11 10.84
CA GLU A 62 15.45 -7.51 11.22
C GLU A 62 16.49 -7.64 12.35
N GLU A 63 17.54 -6.82 12.34
CA GLU A 63 18.53 -6.74 13.42
C GLU A 63 17.88 -6.36 14.76
N LEU A 64 17.02 -5.34 14.75
CA LEU A 64 16.27 -4.92 15.94
C LEU A 64 15.32 -6.02 16.43
N LYS A 65 14.60 -6.69 15.52
CA LYS A 65 13.72 -7.80 15.87
C LYS A 65 14.50 -8.95 16.50
N THR A 66 15.65 -9.30 15.92
CA THR A 66 16.52 -10.36 16.43
C THR A 66 17.07 -10.02 17.82
N SER A 67 17.51 -8.79 18.05
CA SER A 67 18.05 -8.37 19.36
C SER A 67 16.99 -8.37 20.47
N GLU A 68 15.74 -8.07 20.11
CA GLU A 68 14.61 -8.00 21.06
C GLU A 68 13.81 -9.32 21.15
N GLY A 69 14.20 -10.37 20.41
CA GLY A 69 13.48 -11.64 20.38
C GLY A 69 12.06 -11.54 19.78
N ILE A 70 11.84 -10.57 18.90
CA ILE A 70 10.56 -10.28 18.25
C ILE A 70 10.45 -11.09 16.95
N ILE A 71 9.31 -11.74 16.75
CA ILE A 71 9.06 -12.59 15.57
C ILE A 71 8.33 -11.79 14.48
N SER A 72 7.45 -10.87 14.87
CA SER A 72 6.61 -10.11 13.94
C SER A 72 6.66 -8.61 14.21
N ASP A 73 6.62 -7.81 13.14
CA ASP A 73 6.52 -6.34 13.19
C ASP A 73 5.34 -5.85 14.06
N SER A 74 4.29 -6.67 14.21
CA SER A 74 3.14 -6.33 15.05
C SER A 74 3.50 -6.22 16.54
N GLN A 75 4.58 -6.89 16.97
CA GLN A 75 5.03 -6.94 18.36
C GLN A 75 5.99 -5.79 18.72
N LEU A 76 6.43 -4.99 17.74
CA LEU A 76 7.27 -3.83 18.00
C LEU A 76 6.53 -2.80 18.86
N THR A 77 7.18 -2.36 19.93
CA THR A 77 6.67 -1.31 20.83
C THR A 77 6.85 0.07 20.20
N SER A 78 6.17 1.08 20.73
CA SER A 78 6.40 2.47 20.32
C SER A 78 7.85 2.89 20.49
N GLU A 79 8.52 2.42 21.54
CA GLU A 79 9.90 2.74 21.88
C GLU A 79 10.87 2.10 20.87
N ASN A 80 10.63 0.84 20.48
CA ASN A 80 11.39 0.20 19.40
C ASN A 80 11.25 0.98 18.09
N LEU A 81 10.02 1.37 17.72
CA LEU A 81 9.74 2.08 16.47
C LEU A 81 10.35 3.48 16.46
N MET A 82 10.35 4.19 17.60
CA MET A 82 11.01 5.49 17.74
C MET A 82 12.51 5.38 17.49
N THR A 83 13.18 4.45 18.17
CA THR A 83 14.61 4.19 17.99
C THR A 83 14.92 3.85 16.54
N LEU A 84 14.10 2.98 15.94
CA LEU A 84 14.26 2.59 14.54
C LEU A 84 14.15 3.78 13.57
N CYS A 85 13.22 4.71 13.81
CA CYS A 85 13.08 5.92 12.98
C CYS A 85 14.35 6.78 13.02
N GLU A 86 14.97 6.94 14.20
CA GLU A 86 16.22 7.69 14.32
C GLU A 86 17.38 6.97 13.61
N GLU A 87 17.50 5.66 13.80
CA GLU A 87 18.51 4.84 13.12
C GLU A 87 18.34 4.86 11.60
N TYR A 88 17.10 4.88 11.11
CA TYR A 88 16.81 5.02 9.68
C TYR A 88 17.28 6.35 9.12
N LYS A 89 17.04 7.46 9.82
CA LYS A 89 17.52 8.79 9.39
C LYS A 89 19.05 8.85 9.31
N LEU A 90 19.75 8.24 10.28
CA LEU A 90 21.21 8.14 10.26
C LEU A 90 21.73 7.25 9.11
N LEU A 91 21.05 6.15 8.82
CA LEU A 91 21.38 5.29 7.68
C LEU A 91 21.19 6.02 6.35
N ILE A 92 20.12 6.80 6.22
CA ILE A 92 19.86 7.62 5.03
C ILE A 92 20.97 8.65 4.84
N GLN A 93 21.29 9.43 5.87
CA GLN A 93 22.35 10.44 5.80
C GLN A 93 23.71 9.84 5.44
N SER A 94 24.08 8.71 6.06
CA SER A 94 25.38 8.07 5.81
C SER A 94 25.51 7.39 4.44
N ASN A 95 24.41 6.94 3.83
CA ASN A 95 24.44 6.22 2.56
C ASN A 95 24.08 7.09 1.35
N LEU A 96 23.17 8.06 1.51
CA LEU A 96 22.71 8.94 0.43
C LEU A 96 23.31 10.35 0.51
N GLY A 97 23.93 10.73 1.63
CA GLY A 97 24.55 12.04 1.82
C GLY A 97 23.59 13.16 2.23
N ASP A 98 22.29 12.95 2.09
CA ASP A 98 21.24 13.89 2.44
C ASP A 98 20.46 13.45 3.68
N GLU A 99 19.98 14.40 4.48
CA GLU A 99 19.09 14.12 5.61
C GLU A 99 17.66 13.81 5.11
N PHE A 100 16.94 12.98 5.87
CA PHE A 100 15.52 12.76 5.62
C PHE A 100 14.74 14.07 5.84
N PRO A 101 13.89 14.50 4.89
CA PRO A 101 13.20 15.79 4.99
C PRO A 101 12.16 15.79 6.11
N ASP A 102 12.43 16.53 7.18
CA ASP A 102 11.52 16.70 8.33
C ASP A 102 10.57 17.91 8.16
N ASP A 103 10.12 18.17 6.92
CA ASP A 103 9.15 19.20 6.58
C ASP A 103 8.11 18.65 5.59
N ALA A 104 6.83 18.89 5.87
CA ALA A 104 5.72 18.32 5.11
C ALA A 104 5.66 18.85 3.66
N GLN A 105 6.01 20.12 3.44
CA GLN A 105 6.02 20.71 2.10
C GLN A 105 7.17 20.16 1.27
N SER A 106 8.34 20.00 1.88
CA SER A 106 9.52 19.40 1.27
C SER A 106 9.27 17.96 0.87
N GLN A 107 8.63 17.16 1.74
CA GLN A 107 8.20 15.79 1.42
C GLN A 107 7.21 15.77 0.25
N LEU A 108 6.20 16.65 0.25
CA LEU A 108 5.19 16.70 -0.81
C LEU A 108 5.83 17.03 -2.17
N TRP A 109 6.60 18.10 -2.24
CA TRP A 109 7.25 18.53 -3.49
C TRP A 109 8.32 17.56 -3.96
N GLY A 110 9.08 16.96 -3.03
CA GLY A 110 10.04 15.91 -3.37
C GLY A 110 9.34 14.68 -3.95
N GLY A 111 8.21 14.25 -3.37
CA GLY A 111 7.39 13.17 -3.92
C GLY A 111 6.83 13.47 -5.32
N ILE A 112 6.29 14.68 -5.54
CA ILE A 112 5.79 15.13 -6.85
C ILE A 112 6.92 15.10 -7.89
N ALA A 113 8.07 15.69 -7.57
CA ALA A 113 9.22 15.73 -8.47
C ALA A 113 9.74 14.31 -8.80
N ALA A 114 9.78 13.42 -7.80
CA ALA A 114 10.20 12.04 -8.00
C ALA A 114 9.28 11.28 -8.96
N ILE A 115 7.96 11.49 -8.90
CA ILE A 115 7.02 10.86 -9.84
C ILE A 115 7.30 11.33 -11.26
N PHE A 116 7.50 12.62 -11.50
CA PHE A 116 7.85 13.11 -12.83
C PHE A 116 9.19 12.57 -13.34
N LYS A 117 10.21 12.49 -12.47
CA LYS A 117 11.49 11.85 -12.82
C LYS A 117 11.31 10.37 -13.17
N SER A 118 10.44 9.66 -12.44
CA SER A 118 10.19 8.23 -12.65
C SER A 118 9.63 7.90 -14.03
N TRP A 119 8.89 8.84 -14.66
CA TRP A 119 8.41 8.69 -16.04
C TRP A 119 9.56 8.46 -17.03
N ASN A 120 10.72 9.07 -16.79
CA ASN A 120 11.89 8.92 -17.64
C ASN A 120 12.88 7.87 -17.14
N GLY A 121 12.52 7.09 -16.12
CA GLY A 121 13.35 5.98 -15.64
C GLY A 121 13.48 4.86 -16.69
N LYS A 122 14.63 4.18 -16.71
CA LYS A 122 14.95 3.11 -17.68
C LYS A 122 13.84 2.05 -17.79
N ARG A 123 13.30 1.60 -16.65
CA ARG A 123 12.20 0.61 -16.62
C ARG A 123 10.90 1.14 -17.24
N ALA A 124 10.55 2.40 -17.00
CA ALA A 124 9.35 3.03 -17.55
C ALA A 124 9.47 3.23 -19.06
N VAL A 125 10.64 3.69 -19.54
CA VAL A 125 10.95 3.81 -20.98
C VAL A 125 10.82 2.45 -21.67
N SER A 126 11.43 1.39 -21.12
CA SER A 126 11.32 0.04 -21.67
C SER A 126 9.88 -0.46 -21.69
N TYR A 127 9.13 -0.25 -20.61
CA TYR A 127 7.71 -0.64 -20.54
C TYR A 127 6.88 0.05 -21.63
N ARG A 128 7.06 1.37 -21.83
CA ARG A 128 6.36 2.11 -22.88
C ARG A 128 6.68 1.59 -24.28
N ASN A 129 7.93 1.23 -24.55
CA ASN A 129 8.33 0.69 -25.85
C ASN A 129 7.68 -0.68 -26.11
N ILE A 130 7.55 -1.54 -25.08
CA ILE A 130 6.92 -2.86 -25.21
C ILE A 130 5.40 -2.72 -25.39
N GLU A 131 4.77 -1.85 -24.60
CA GLU A 131 3.31 -1.67 -24.59
C GLU A 131 2.82 -0.63 -25.61
N ASN A 132 3.72 -0.07 -26.43
CA ASN A 132 3.44 0.98 -27.42
C ASN A 132 2.72 2.22 -26.83
N ILE A 133 3.16 2.65 -25.64
CA ILE A 133 2.62 3.85 -24.98
C ILE A 133 3.42 5.08 -25.43
N PRO A 134 2.78 6.15 -25.93
CA PRO A 134 3.49 7.35 -26.36
C PRO A 134 4.27 8.02 -25.23
N HIS A 135 5.50 8.48 -25.52
CA HIS A 135 6.41 9.03 -24.51
C HIS A 135 5.97 10.43 -24.05
N GLU A 136 5.27 11.16 -24.91
CA GLU A 136 4.80 12.53 -24.70
C GLU A 136 3.59 12.65 -23.76
N TRP A 137 2.93 11.53 -23.39
CA TRP A 137 1.78 11.57 -22.48
C TRP A 137 2.13 12.06 -21.07
N GLY A 138 3.34 11.76 -20.61
CA GLY A 138 3.74 12.04 -19.23
C GLY A 138 2.98 11.18 -18.21
N THR A 139 3.06 11.60 -16.95
CA THR A 139 2.31 10.99 -15.84
C THR A 139 1.66 12.09 -15.00
N ALA A 140 0.47 11.83 -14.47
CA ALA A 140 -0.15 12.68 -13.47
C ALA A 140 0.41 12.38 -12.08
N VAL A 141 0.15 13.29 -11.13
CA VAL A 141 0.37 13.08 -9.69
C VAL A 141 -0.95 13.24 -8.97
N ASN A 142 -1.36 12.21 -8.22
CA ASN A 142 -2.56 12.25 -7.38
C ASN A 142 -2.15 12.49 -5.93
N VAL A 143 -2.56 13.63 -5.37
CA VAL A 143 -2.40 13.94 -3.95
C VAL A 143 -3.74 13.70 -3.26
N GLN A 144 -3.79 12.75 -2.34
CA GLN A 144 -5.02 12.30 -1.68
C GLN A 144 -4.88 12.37 -0.16
N ALA A 145 -5.96 12.73 0.52
CA ALA A 145 -6.01 12.65 1.97
C ALA A 145 -5.88 11.19 2.43
N MET A 146 -5.02 10.96 3.43
CA MET A 146 -4.77 9.62 3.96
C MET A 146 -5.97 9.08 4.75
N VAL A 147 -6.22 7.79 4.55
CA VAL A 147 -7.04 6.95 5.43
C VAL A 147 -6.21 5.71 5.83
N PHE A 148 -6.45 5.19 7.03
CA PHE A 148 -5.58 4.22 7.67
C PHE A 148 -6.32 2.91 7.96
N GLY A 149 -5.89 1.83 7.28
CA GLY A 149 -6.36 0.46 7.53
C GLY A 149 -5.69 -0.21 8.74
N ASN A 150 -4.71 0.44 9.36
CA ASN A 150 -3.86 -0.09 10.44
C ASN A 150 -4.08 0.59 11.80
N MET A 151 -5.31 1.03 12.08
CA MET A 151 -5.70 1.60 13.39
C MET A 151 -6.37 0.57 14.32
N GLY A 152 -5.98 -0.71 14.25
CA GLY A 152 -6.53 -1.79 15.05
C GLY A 152 -7.62 -2.62 14.35
N HIS A 153 -8.33 -3.46 15.11
CA HIS A 153 -9.22 -4.50 14.58
C HIS A 153 -10.46 -3.99 13.81
N LYS A 154 -10.85 -2.73 14.02
CA LYS A 154 -11.95 -2.07 13.28
C LYS A 154 -11.49 -1.42 11.97
N SER A 155 -10.24 -1.68 11.58
CA SER A 155 -9.62 -1.12 10.38
C SER A 155 -9.01 -2.23 9.54
N ALA A 156 -9.00 -2.02 8.23
CA ALA A 156 -8.56 -2.99 7.25
C ALA A 156 -8.23 -2.30 5.92
N THR A 157 -7.54 -3.02 5.03
CA THR A 157 -7.36 -2.65 3.63
C THR A 157 -7.66 -3.86 2.76
N GLY A 158 -8.06 -3.64 1.52
CA GLY A 158 -8.31 -4.75 0.61
C GLY A 158 -8.34 -4.35 -0.85
N VAL A 159 -8.26 -5.37 -1.69
CA VAL A 159 -8.36 -5.30 -3.15
C VAL A 159 -9.46 -6.26 -3.60
N ALA A 160 -10.27 -5.84 -4.55
CA ALA A 160 -11.38 -6.66 -5.03
C ALA A 160 -11.66 -6.41 -6.51
N PHE A 161 -12.19 -7.43 -7.16
CA PHE A 161 -12.66 -7.43 -8.53
C PHE A 161 -14.16 -7.68 -8.52
N THR A 162 -14.91 -6.90 -9.29
CA THR A 162 -16.38 -7.06 -9.38
C THR A 162 -16.78 -8.43 -9.95
N ARG A 163 -15.88 -9.07 -10.71
CA ARG A 163 -15.97 -10.46 -11.19
C ARG A 163 -14.64 -11.17 -11.03
N ASN A 164 -14.62 -12.51 -11.03
CA ASN A 164 -13.38 -13.27 -10.90
C ASN A 164 -12.45 -13.04 -12.12
N PRO A 165 -11.22 -12.49 -11.94
CA PRO A 165 -10.34 -12.13 -13.06
C PRO A 165 -9.69 -13.33 -13.76
N ALA A 166 -9.75 -14.52 -13.14
CA ALA A 166 -9.21 -15.77 -13.67
C ALA A 166 -10.25 -16.62 -14.42
N THR A 167 -11.49 -16.67 -13.94
CA THR A 167 -12.55 -17.51 -14.52
C THR A 167 -13.61 -16.71 -15.28
N GLY A 168 -13.73 -15.41 -15.03
CA GLY A 168 -14.77 -14.54 -15.56
C GLY A 168 -16.14 -14.72 -14.89
N GLU A 169 -16.24 -15.59 -13.88
CA GLU A 169 -17.50 -15.80 -13.17
C GLU A 169 -17.98 -14.49 -12.53
N ASN A 170 -19.28 -14.19 -12.67
CA ASN A 170 -19.92 -13.03 -12.06
C ASN A 170 -20.11 -13.22 -10.55
N LYS A 171 -18.98 -13.23 -9.83
CA LYS A 171 -18.87 -13.30 -8.38
C LYS A 171 -17.90 -12.24 -7.91
N PHE A 172 -18.29 -11.52 -6.87
CA PHE A 172 -17.43 -10.54 -6.23
C PHE A 172 -16.24 -11.25 -5.59
N TYR A 173 -15.04 -10.93 -6.05
CA TYR A 173 -13.82 -11.70 -5.75
C TYR A 173 -12.75 -10.77 -5.18
N GLY A 174 -12.12 -11.11 -4.07
CA GLY A 174 -11.05 -10.26 -3.54
C GLY A 174 -10.46 -10.74 -2.24
N GLU A 175 -9.55 -9.93 -1.74
CA GLU A 175 -8.74 -10.21 -0.56
C GLU A 175 -8.61 -8.97 0.33
N TRP A 176 -8.43 -9.20 1.63
CA TRP A 176 -8.30 -8.13 2.60
C TRP A 176 -7.35 -8.49 3.76
N LEU A 177 -6.82 -7.48 4.42
CA LEU A 177 -6.02 -7.64 5.63
C LEU A 177 -6.56 -6.73 6.74
N GLN A 178 -6.80 -7.33 7.91
CA GLN A 178 -7.14 -6.57 9.12
C GLN A 178 -5.89 -5.90 9.69
N ASN A 179 -6.06 -4.66 10.17
CA ASN A 179 -5.02 -3.87 10.82
C ASN A 179 -3.74 -3.80 9.97
N ALA A 180 -3.86 -3.33 8.73
CA ALA A 180 -2.81 -3.35 7.71
C ALA A 180 -2.89 -2.11 6.79
N GLN A 181 -1.81 -1.79 6.10
CA GLN A 181 -1.81 -0.81 5.00
C GLN A 181 -1.75 -1.51 3.65
N GLY A 182 -2.13 -0.82 2.56
CA GLY A 182 -2.16 -1.40 1.21
C GLY A 182 -0.82 -2.03 0.77
N GLU A 183 0.32 -1.50 1.25
CA GLU A 183 1.65 -2.08 1.04
C GLU A 183 1.71 -3.54 1.52
N ASP A 184 1.10 -3.87 2.66
CA ASP A 184 1.15 -5.21 3.23
C ASP A 184 0.37 -6.24 2.38
N VAL A 185 -0.66 -5.79 1.65
CA VAL A 185 -1.42 -6.63 0.71
C VAL A 185 -0.57 -6.94 -0.52
N VAL A 186 0.18 -5.94 -1.03
CA VAL A 186 0.99 -6.09 -2.24
C VAL A 186 2.31 -6.83 -1.97
N ALA A 187 2.91 -6.63 -0.79
CA ALA A 187 4.20 -7.21 -0.44
C ALA A 187 4.15 -8.72 -0.14
N GLY A 188 2.96 -9.29 0.08
CA GLY A 188 2.80 -10.71 0.36
C GLY A 188 3.38 -11.16 1.71
N LEU A 189 3.69 -10.23 2.62
CA LEU A 189 4.24 -10.52 3.95
C LEU A 189 3.24 -11.20 4.87
N ARG A 190 1.94 -11.03 4.61
CA ARG A 190 0.83 -11.64 5.34
C ARG A 190 -0.08 -12.33 4.34
N THR A 191 -0.51 -13.55 4.66
CA THR A 191 -1.54 -14.24 3.90
C THR A 191 -2.83 -13.42 3.95
N PRO A 192 -3.33 -12.94 2.79
CA PRO A 192 -4.57 -12.18 2.72
C PRO A 192 -5.76 -13.05 3.08
N ASN A 193 -6.77 -12.45 3.70
CA ASN A 193 -8.03 -13.13 3.97
C ASN A 193 -8.97 -13.02 2.76
N PRO A 194 -9.78 -14.04 2.45
CA PRO A 194 -10.78 -13.95 1.39
C PRO A 194 -11.88 -12.93 1.75
N LEU A 195 -12.43 -12.25 0.73
CA LEU A 195 -13.50 -11.28 0.94
C LEU A 195 -14.83 -11.93 1.36
N ASN A 196 -15.14 -13.08 0.76
CA ASN A 196 -16.37 -13.85 0.89
C ASN A 196 -16.12 -15.31 0.45
N GLU A 197 -17.15 -16.15 0.48
CA GLU A 197 -17.03 -17.56 0.11
C GLU A 197 -16.57 -17.77 -1.35
N ALA A 198 -16.98 -16.90 -2.27
CA ALA A 198 -16.57 -16.99 -3.68
C ALA A 198 -15.10 -16.61 -3.90
N SER A 199 -14.48 -15.95 -2.92
CA SER A 199 -13.06 -15.59 -2.92
C SER A 199 -12.18 -16.65 -2.27
N ARG A 200 -12.77 -17.66 -1.62
CA ARG A 200 -12.06 -18.68 -0.86
C ARG A 200 -11.38 -19.69 -1.78
N THR A 201 -10.12 -20.01 -1.51
CA THR A 201 -9.42 -21.14 -2.15
C THR A 201 -9.34 -22.35 -1.21
N SER A 202 -8.81 -23.48 -1.70
CA SER A 202 -8.58 -24.66 -0.87
C SER A 202 -7.61 -24.42 0.29
N GLU A 203 -6.75 -23.42 0.18
CA GLU A 203 -5.70 -23.07 1.15
C GLU A 203 -6.23 -22.12 2.25
N ASP A 204 -7.40 -21.49 2.05
CA ASP A 204 -7.93 -20.43 2.92
C ASP A 204 -8.99 -20.91 3.93
N ARG A 205 -9.10 -22.23 4.17
CA ARG A 205 -10.25 -22.80 4.89
C ARG A 205 -10.44 -22.23 6.29
N ASP A 206 -9.35 -21.90 6.97
CA ASP A 206 -9.34 -21.39 8.34
C ASP A 206 -9.26 -19.85 8.40
N LEU A 207 -9.24 -19.15 7.26
CA LEU A 207 -9.16 -17.70 7.20
C LEU A 207 -10.54 -17.04 7.36
N GLN A 208 -10.53 -15.82 7.91
CA GLN A 208 -11.74 -15.07 8.22
C GLN A 208 -12.24 -14.32 6.99
N MET A 209 -13.54 -14.39 6.70
CA MET A 209 -14.11 -13.64 5.57
C MET A 209 -14.58 -12.25 5.98
N LEU A 210 -14.47 -11.26 5.09
CA LEU A 210 -14.91 -9.89 5.39
C LEU A 210 -16.42 -9.82 5.64
N ASP A 211 -17.21 -10.56 4.86
CA ASP A 211 -18.67 -10.65 5.02
C ASP A 211 -19.09 -11.17 6.41
N SER A 212 -18.24 -11.96 7.05
CA SER A 212 -18.47 -12.55 8.36
C SER A 212 -17.96 -11.66 9.49
N VAL A 213 -16.81 -11.01 9.31
CA VAL A 213 -16.18 -10.15 10.33
C VAL A 213 -16.78 -8.73 10.35
N MET A 214 -17.12 -8.18 9.19
CA MET A 214 -17.64 -6.82 9.03
C MET A 214 -18.84 -6.78 8.05
N PRO A 215 -19.97 -7.46 8.37
CA PRO A 215 -21.08 -7.64 7.43
C PRO A 215 -21.65 -6.33 6.88
N ASP A 216 -21.81 -5.31 7.72
CA ASP A 216 -22.34 -4.00 7.30
C ASP A 216 -21.40 -3.28 6.32
N ILE A 217 -20.10 -3.47 6.46
CA ILE A 217 -19.10 -2.88 5.56
C ILE A 217 -19.06 -3.65 4.25
N TYR A 218 -19.07 -4.98 4.32
CA TYR A 218 -19.16 -5.83 3.14
C TYR A 218 -20.41 -5.51 2.31
N ALA A 219 -21.58 -5.35 2.95
CA ALA A 219 -22.81 -4.99 2.26
C ALA A 219 -22.71 -3.63 1.53
N LYS A 220 -22.06 -2.63 2.15
CA LYS A 220 -21.78 -1.33 1.50
C LYS A 220 -20.81 -1.47 0.33
N LEU A 221 -19.75 -2.26 0.50
CA LEU A 221 -18.77 -2.51 -0.55
C LEU A 221 -19.41 -3.23 -1.75
N ASP A 222 -20.26 -4.23 -1.51
CA ASP A 222 -21.01 -4.93 -2.55
C ASP A 222 -21.99 -3.99 -3.29
N GLN A 223 -22.65 -3.08 -2.59
CA GLN A 223 -23.46 -2.06 -3.26
C GLN A 223 -22.63 -1.12 -4.14
N ILE A 224 -21.42 -0.75 -3.71
CA ILE A 224 -20.52 0.12 -4.48
C ILE A 224 -19.98 -0.60 -5.70
N GLN A 225 -19.52 -1.85 -5.58
CA GLN A 225 -18.96 -2.61 -6.70
C GLN A 225 -20.02 -2.78 -7.81
N ASN A 226 -21.27 -3.07 -7.44
CA ASN A 226 -22.39 -3.15 -8.39
C ASN A 226 -22.64 -1.82 -9.13
N LYS A 227 -22.54 -0.68 -8.42
CA LYS A 227 -22.67 0.65 -9.04
C LYS A 227 -21.51 0.94 -10.00
N LEU A 228 -20.28 0.59 -9.62
CA LEU A 228 -19.09 0.79 -10.43
C LEU A 228 -19.15 -0.02 -11.72
N GLU A 229 -19.45 -1.32 -11.64
CA GLU A 229 -19.57 -2.16 -12.82
C GLU A 229 -20.69 -1.68 -13.76
N LYS A 230 -21.85 -1.29 -13.21
CA LYS A 230 -22.95 -0.73 -14.00
C LYS A 230 -22.57 0.60 -14.68
N HIS A 231 -21.81 1.46 -13.99
CA HIS A 231 -21.41 2.75 -14.51
C HIS A 231 -20.36 2.61 -15.63
N TYR A 232 -19.29 1.85 -15.38
CA TYR A 232 -18.19 1.67 -16.33
C TYR A 232 -18.48 0.60 -17.39
N LYS A 233 -19.57 -0.16 -17.24
CA LYS A 233 -20.01 -1.23 -18.15
C LYS A 233 -18.90 -2.27 -18.40
N ASN A 234 -18.10 -2.53 -17.37
CA ASN A 234 -16.97 -3.44 -17.45
C ASN A 234 -16.57 -3.89 -16.04
N MET A 235 -15.97 -5.08 -15.91
CA MET A 235 -15.42 -5.55 -14.65
C MET A 235 -14.37 -4.55 -14.12
N GLN A 236 -14.51 -4.18 -12.84
CA GLN A 236 -13.63 -3.24 -12.17
C GLN A 236 -12.72 -3.95 -11.15
N ASP A 237 -11.47 -3.50 -11.10
CA ASP A 237 -10.50 -3.70 -10.04
C ASP A 237 -10.61 -2.51 -9.07
N ILE A 238 -10.76 -2.79 -7.78
CA ILE A 238 -11.17 -1.87 -6.74
C ILE A 238 -10.19 -1.98 -5.57
N GLU A 239 -9.69 -0.84 -5.11
CA GLU A 239 -8.92 -0.73 -3.87
C GLU A 239 -9.74 0.04 -2.83
N PHE A 240 -9.79 -0.49 -1.60
CA PHE A 240 -10.55 0.11 -0.51
C PHE A 240 -9.80 0.04 0.82
N THR A 241 -10.16 0.95 1.72
CA THR A 241 -9.69 0.95 3.11
C THR A 241 -10.86 1.14 4.05
N ILE A 242 -10.83 0.41 5.15
CA ILE A 242 -11.76 0.53 6.26
C ILE A 242 -10.98 1.20 7.39
N GLN A 243 -11.42 2.39 7.82
CA GLN A 243 -10.85 3.09 8.95
C GLN A 243 -11.92 3.24 10.02
N ASN A 244 -11.75 2.58 11.17
CA ASN A 244 -12.68 2.63 12.30
C ASN A 244 -14.14 2.37 11.88
N ASN A 245 -14.40 1.24 11.20
CA ASN A 245 -15.70 0.87 10.64
C ASN A 245 -16.27 1.87 9.63
N HIS A 246 -15.43 2.66 8.97
CA HIS A 246 -15.84 3.50 7.84
C HIS A 246 -15.15 3.05 6.56
N LEU A 247 -15.93 2.76 5.52
CA LEU A 247 -15.43 2.32 4.22
C LEU A 247 -15.05 3.51 3.35
N TRP A 248 -13.84 3.47 2.80
CA TRP A 248 -13.29 4.43 1.85
C TRP A 248 -12.90 3.71 0.56
N MET A 249 -13.37 4.22 -0.57
CA MET A 249 -12.95 3.76 -1.90
C MET A 249 -11.74 4.59 -2.33
N LEU A 250 -10.63 3.93 -2.67
CA LEU A 250 -9.37 4.60 -2.97
C LEU A 250 -9.10 4.66 -4.47
N GLN A 251 -9.31 3.54 -5.15
CA GLN A 251 -9.07 3.41 -6.58
C GLN A 251 -10.12 2.50 -7.20
N THR A 252 -10.49 2.81 -8.43
CA THR A 252 -11.18 1.88 -9.31
C THR A 252 -10.62 2.01 -10.71
N ARG A 253 -10.49 0.90 -11.42
CA ARG A 253 -10.08 0.86 -12.82
C ARG A 253 -10.66 -0.36 -13.49
N THR A 254 -10.64 -0.37 -14.82
CA THR A 254 -10.93 -1.59 -15.60
C THR A 254 -9.94 -2.69 -15.20
N GLY A 255 -10.43 -3.79 -14.63
CA GLY A 255 -9.56 -4.81 -14.04
C GLY A 255 -8.78 -5.60 -15.10
N LYS A 256 -7.52 -5.95 -14.84
CA LYS A 256 -6.81 -6.88 -15.72
C LYS A 256 -7.38 -8.29 -15.54
N ARG A 257 -7.42 -9.06 -16.62
CA ARG A 257 -8.05 -10.38 -16.66
C ARG A 257 -7.41 -11.25 -17.75
N ASN A 258 -7.50 -12.57 -17.61
CA ASN A 258 -7.02 -13.48 -18.66
C ASN A 258 -8.02 -13.57 -19.84
N GLY A 259 -7.62 -14.24 -20.93
CA GLY A 259 -8.45 -14.36 -22.12
C GLY A 259 -9.79 -15.07 -21.90
N VAL A 260 -9.80 -16.12 -21.06
CA VAL A 260 -11.02 -16.89 -20.72
C VAL A 260 -12.02 -15.99 -19.99
N ALA A 261 -11.55 -15.26 -18.97
CA ALA A 261 -12.36 -14.32 -18.23
C ALA A 261 -12.86 -13.18 -19.12
N ALA A 262 -12.02 -12.66 -20.02
CA ALA A 262 -12.41 -11.58 -20.94
C ALA A 262 -13.61 -11.96 -21.82
N VAL A 263 -13.59 -13.16 -22.41
CA VAL A 263 -14.69 -13.64 -23.25
C VAL A 263 -15.96 -13.81 -22.43
N ARG A 264 -15.88 -14.49 -21.28
CA ARG A 264 -17.05 -14.74 -20.43
C ARG A 264 -17.69 -13.44 -19.93
N ILE A 265 -16.88 -12.49 -19.45
CA ILE A 265 -17.35 -11.19 -18.94
C ILE A 265 -18.00 -10.36 -20.05
N ALA A 266 -17.55 -10.49 -21.31
CA ALA A 266 -18.15 -9.77 -22.43
C ALA A 266 -19.50 -10.35 -22.88
N VAL A 267 -19.70 -11.66 -22.69
CA VAL A 267 -20.92 -12.37 -23.09
C VAL A 267 -22.01 -12.31 -22.03
N GLU A 268 -21.65 -12.43 -20.75
CA GLU A 268 -22.55 -12.46 -19.58
C GLU A 268 -22.80 -11.08 -18.97
#